data_AF-A0A0S9CHD5-F1
#
_entry.id   AF-A0A0S9CHD5-F1
#
_cell.length_a   1.000
_cell.length_b   1.000
_cell.length_c   1.000
_cell.angle_alpha   90.00
_cell.angle_beta   90.00
_cell.angle_gamma   90.00
#
_symmetry.space_group_name_H-M   'P 1'
#
loop_
_entity.id
_entity.type
_entity.pdbx_description
1 polymer ?
#
loop_
_entity_poly.entity_id
_entity_poly.type
_entity_poly.pdbx_seq_one_letter_code
_entity_poly.pdbx_strand_id
1 'polypeptide(L)'
;MTDTLRPSEILRIGIIDNHQALAAARADLELYKRLMASEALLAQLEATEAQYTRDLEKVVAKEAAEDKRKRKAAIRNLAITTTMPDRASGVLSATFTISWEQPSYDHETRESRWTAKRAVGFTSLSEDIYAYLMEFRREAIPSLIMDLAPEDPELAMHRYFVSRSRGFVSI
;
A
#
# COMPACT_ATOMS: atom_id res chain seq x y z
N MET A 1 84.02 11.95 -4.70
CA MET A 1 84.23 11.27 -3.41
C MET A 1 82.91 10.62 -3.05
N THR A 2 82.78 9.32 -3.26
CA THR A 2 81.61 8.53 -2.90
C THR A 2 81.58 8.39 -1.38
N ASP A 3 80.81 9.25 -0.73
CA ASP A 3 80.57 9.14 0.71
C ASP A 3 79.77 7.86 0.94
N THR A 4 80.48 6.81 1.34
CA THR A 4 79.91 5.48 1.50
C THR A 4 79.39 5.44 2.94
N LEU A 5 78.07 5.45 3.10
CA LEU A 5 77.40 5.43 4.40
C LEU A 5 78.02 4.36 5.30
N ARG A 6 78.22 4.69 6.59
CA ARG A 6 78.77 3.74 7.55
C ARG A 6 77.78 2.57 7.70
N PRO A 7 78.25 1.33 7.92
CA PRO A 7 77.36 0.18 8.10
C PRO A 7 76.27 0.38 9.17
N SER A 8 76.57 1.14 10.23
CA SER A 8 75.61 1.50 11.28
C SER A 8 74.51 2.47 10.81
N GLU A 9 74.79 3.33 9.82
CA GLU A 9 73.81 4.25 9.23
C GLU A 9 72.88 3.51 8.28
N ILE A 10 73.41 2.56 7.50
CA ILE A 10 72.62 1.66 6.64
C ILE A 10 71.64 0.83 7.49
N LEU A 11 72.11 0.27 8.61
CA LEU A 11 71.26 -0.48 9.53
C LEU A 11 70.19 0.41 10.18
N ARG A 12 70.51 1.65 10.54
CA ARG A 12 69.52 2.59 11.11
C ARG A 12 68.43 2.94 10.09
N ILE A 13 68.80 3.20 8.83
CA ILE A 13 67.84 3.47 7.76
C ILE A 13 66.94 2.25 7.55
N GLY A 14 67.53 1.05 7.43
CA GLY A 14 66.76 -0.19 7.29
C GLY A 14 65.81 -0.48 8.46
N ILE A 15 66.19 -0.14 9.69
CA ILE A 15 65.30 -0.25 10.87
C ILE A 15 64.13 0.73 10.77
N ILE A 16 64.37 1.97 10.34
CA ILE A 16 63.32 2.99 10.17
C ILE A 16 62.34 2.56 9.08
N ASP A 17 62.84 2.14 7.93
CA ASP A 17 62.01 1.68 6.81
C ASP A 17 61.18 0.45 7.19
N ASN A 18 61.80 -0.51 7.89
CA ASN A 18 61.09 -1.69 8.38
C ASN A 18 60.04 -1.33 9.44
N HIS A 19 60.32 -0.38 10.34
CA HIS A 19 59.34 0.09 11.31
C HIS A 19 58.13 0.76 10.63
N GLN A 20 58.36 1.56 9.59
CA GLN A 20 57.28 2.17 8.81
C GLN A 20 56.46 1.11 8.05
N ALA A 21 57.12 0.14 7.42
CA ALA A 21 56.45 -0.97 6.74
C ALA A 21 55.61 -1.82 7.70
N LEU A 22 56.12 -2.11 8.90
CA LEU A 22 55.38 -2.82 9.95
C LEU A 22 54.17 -2.02 10.46
N ALA A 23 54.30 -0.69 10.60
CA ALA A 23 53.19 0.17 10.99
C ALA A 23 52.08 0.17 9.92
N ALA A 24 52.45 0.28 8.64
CA ALA A 24 51.51 0.19 7.52
C ALA A 24 50.80 -1.17 7.47
N ALA A 25 51.55 -2.27 7.53
CA ALA A 25 50.98 -3.62 7.51
C ALA A 25 50.03 -3.89 8.70
N ARG A 26 50.30 -3.31 9.88
CA ARG A 26 49.38 -3.38 11.03
C ARG A 26 48.10 -2.61 10.79
N ALA A 27 48.18 -1.42 10.18
CA ALA A 27 47.00 -0.63 9.83
C ALA A 27 46.12 -1.35 8.80
N ASP A 28 46.72 -1.96 7.78
CA ASP A 28 46.01 -2.75 6.76
C ASP A 28 45.32 -3.97 7.38
N LEU A 29 45.98 -4.67 8.31
CA LEU A 29 45.39 -5.79 9.02
C LEU A 29 44.15 -5.35 9.84
N GLU A 30 44.24 -4.23 10.55
CA GLU A 30 43.11 -3.69 11.32
C GLU A 30 41.96 -3.23 10.42
N LEU A 31 42.27 -2.62 9.26
CA LEU A 31 41.26 -2.29 8.26
C LEU A 31 40.58 -3.55 7.72
N TYR A 32 41.34 -4.58 7.37
CA TYR A 32 40.81 -5.85 6.90
C TYR A 32 39.89 -6.50 7.93
N LYS A 33 40.29 -6.55 9.20
CA LYS A 33 39.44 -7.08 10.29
C LYS A 33 38.12 -6.32 10.40
N ARG A 34 38.15 -4.99 10.26
CA ARG A 34 36.93 -4.17 10.27
C ARG A 34 36.04 -4.46 9.06
N LEU A 35 36.62 -4.58 7.87
CA LEU A 35 35.88 -4.91 6.65
C LEU A 35 35.19 -6.27 6.76
N MET A 36 35.89 -7.29 7.26
CA MET A 36 35.30 -8.61 7.51
C MET A 36 34.14 -8.55 8.51
N ALA A 37 34.27 -7.77 9.58
CA ALA A 37 33.18 -7.57 10.55
C ALA A 37 31.98 -6.83 9.92
N SER A 38 32.25 -5.84 9.06
CA SER A 38 31.22 -5.11 8.31
C SER A 38 30.51 -5.99 7.28
N GLU A 39 31.23 -6.90 6.61
CA GLU A 39 30.64 -7.86 5.67
C GLU A 39 29.68 -8.83 6.39
N ALA A 40 30.09 -9.36 7.54
CA ALA A 40 29.23 -10.22 8.36
C ALA A 40 27.97 -9.46 8.84
N LEU A 41 28.12 -8.20 9.25
CA LEU A 41 27.00 -7.34 9.62
C LEU A 41 26.07 -7.07 8.43
N LEU A 42 26.62 -6.80 7.24
CA LEU A 42 25.83 -6.58 6.02
C LEU A 42 24.98 -7.80 5.70
N ALA A 43 25.57 -9.00 5.68
CA ALA A 43 24.84 -10.24 5.43
C ALA A 43 23.73 -10.48 6.46
N GLN A 44 23.96 -10.13 7.73
CA GLN A 44 22.95 -10.22 8.79
C GLN A 44 21.80 -9.23 8.53
N LEU A 45 22.11 -7.99 8.15
CA LEU A 45 21.11 -6.96 7.85
C LEU A 45 20.26 -7.35 6.64
N GLU A 46 20.88 -7.83 5.56
CA GLU A 46 20.17 -8.32 4.36
C GLU A 46 19.24 -9.49 4.68
N ALA A 47 19.70 -10.46 5.48
CA ALA A 47 18.86 -11.56 5.93
C ALA A 47 17.67 -11.08 6.78
N THR A 48 17.91 -10.08 7.63
CA THR A 48 16.88 -9.49 8.50
C THR A 48 15.86 -8.70 7.69
N GLU A 49 16.30 -7.89 6.73
CA GLU A 49 15.44 -7.16 5.81
C GLU A 49 14.56 -8.11 5.00
N ALA A 50 15.16 -9.15 4.39
CA ALA A 50 14.41 -10.14 3.64
C ALA A 50 13.40 -10.91 4.49
N GLN A 51 13.66 -11.09 5.79
CA GLN A 51 12.71 -11.68 6.72
C GLN A 51 11.56 -10.70 7.03
N TYR A 52 11.87 -9.45 7.35
CA TYR A 52 10.85 -8.44 7.62
C TYR A 52 9.96 -8.15 6.43
N THR A 53 10.49 -8.09 5.21
CA THR A 53 9.67 -7.93 4.00
C THR A 53 8.68 -9.08 3.85
N ARG A 54 9.12 -10.34 4.03
CA ARG A 54 8.24 -11.52 3.97
C ARG A 54 7.18 -11.52 5.07
N ASP A 55 7.53 -11.06 6.27
CA ASP A 55 6.57 -11.01 7.37
C ASP A 55 5.58 -9.86 7.20
N LEU A 56 6.01 -8.71 6.69
CA LEU A 56 5.14 -7.60 6.33
C LEU A 56 4.12 -8.02 5.27
N GLU A 57 4.55 -8.69 4.19
CA GLU A 57 3.65 -9.21 3.16
C GLU A 57 2.57 -10.14 3.73
N LYS A 58 2.95 -11.04 4.65
CA LYS A 58 2.00 -11.94 5.32
C LYS A 58 1.02 -11.18 6.21
N VAL A 59 1.48 -10.18 6.96
CA VAL A 59 0.62 -9.40 7.85
C VAL A 59 -0.38 -8.60 7.01
N VAL A 60 0.09 -7.88 5.99
CA VAL A 60 -0.77 -7.10 5.08
C VAL A 60 -1.82 -7.99 4.40
N ALA A 61 -1.43 -9.18 3.93
CA ALA A 61 -2.37 -10.12 3.33
C ALA A 61 -3.44 -10.61 4.33
N LYS A 62 -3.05 -10.85 5.59
CA LYS A 62 -3.98 -11.23 6.65
C LYS A 62 -4.93 -10.09 7.00
N GLU A 63 -4.42 -8.87 7.17
CA GLU A 63 -5.22 -7.68 7.45
C GLU A 63 -6.25 -7.44 6.35
N ALA A 64 -5.83 -7.49 5.07
CA ALA A 64 -6.73 -7.35 3.93
C ALA A 64 -7.83 -8.43 3.92
N ALA A 65 -7.49 -9.69 4.24
CA ALA A 65 -8.46 -10.77 4.32
C ALA A 65 -9.43 -10.60 5.50
N GLU A 66 -8.95 -10.11 6.65
CA GLU A 66 -9.77 -9.82 7.81
C GLU A 66 -10.73 -8.66 7.55
N ASP A 67 -10.27 -7.58 6.92
CA ASP A 67 -11.10 -6.43 6.60
C ASP A 67 -12.16 -6.78 5.58
N LYS A 68 -11.80 -7.58 4.56
CA LYS A 68 -12.76 -8.18 3.64
C LYS A 68 -13.82 -9.01 4.36
N ARG A 69 -13.41 -9.84 5.33
CA ARG A 69 -14.33 -10.65 6.14
C ARG A 69 -15.24 -9.77 7.01
N LYS A 70 -14.70 -8.73 7.65
CA LYS A 70 -15.46 -7.77 8.47
C LYS A 70 -16.50 -7.03 7.61
N ARG A 71 -16.10 -6.50 6.45
CA ARG A 71 -17.03 -5.86 5.49
C ARG A 71 -18.15 -6.81 5.09
N LYS A 72 -17.82 -8.05 4.73
CA LYS A 72 -18.81 -9.08 4.37
C LYS A 72 -19.80 -9.37 5.50
N ALA A 73 -19.35 -9.34 6.75
CA ALA A 73 -20.19 -9.60 7.92
C ALA A 73 -21.00 -8.37 8.39
N ALA A 74 -20.54 -7.16 8.08
CA ALA A 74 -21.13 -5.90 8.55
C ALA A 74 -22.18 -5.30 7.60
N ILE A 75 -22.26 -5.76 6.35
CA ILE A 75 -23.14 -5.18 5.33
C ILE A 75 -23.97 -6.30 4.71
N ARG A 76 -25.27 -6.07 4.54
CA ARG A 76 -26.15 -6.98 3.80
C ARG A 76 -27.24 -6.24 3.04
N ASN A 77 -27.98 -6.97 2.20
CA ASN A 77 -29.13 -6.47 1.45
C ASN A 77 -28.84 -5.19 0.64
N LEU A 78 -27.61 -5.05 0.12
CA LEU A 78 -27.28 -3.92 -0.75
C LEU A 78 -28.09 -4.03 -2.05
N ALA A 79 -28.78 -2.96 -2.39
CA ALA A 79 -29.57 -2.81 -3.60
C ALA A 79 -29.45 -1.37 -4.14
N ILE A 80 -29.55 -1.23 -5.45
CA ILE A 80 -29.46 0.06 -6.13
C ILE A 80 -30.67 0.21 -7.03
N THR A 81 -31.46 1.25 -6.78
CA THR A 81 -32.61 1.62 -7.61
C THR A 81 -32.24 2.81 -8.48
N THR A 82 -32.57 2.71 -9.76
CA THR A 82 -32.36 3.80 -10.73
C THR A 82 -33.69 4.49 -11.00
N THR A 83 -33.71 5.81 -10.88
CA THR A 83 -34.85 6.66 -11.24
C THR A 83 -34.42 7.62 -12.34
N MET A 84 -35.16 7.62 -13.45
CA MET A 84 -34.94 8.50 -14.60
C MET A 84 -36.01 9.60 -14.63
N PRO A 85 -35.65 10.86 -14.89
CA PRO A 85 -36.64 11.90 -15.21
C PRO A 85 -37.31 11.63 -16.56
N ASP A 86 -38.61 11.91 -16.70
CA ASP A 86 -39.43 11.61 -17.89
C ASP A 86 -38.89 12.12 -19.24
N ARG A 87 -38.02 13.13 -19.23
CA ARG A 87 -37.45 13.76 -20.44
C ARG A 87 -35.93 13.72 -20.54
N ALA A 88 -35.25 13.06 -19.61
CA ALA A 88 -33.80 13.05 -19.58
C ALA A 88 -33.26 11.67 -19.97
N SER A 89 -32.28 11.64 -20.86
CA SER A 89 -31.56 10.43 -21.25
C SER A 89 -30.12 10.46 -20.73
N GLY A 90 -29.59 9.29 -20.37
CA GLY A 90 -28.18 9.12 -20.03
C GLY A 90 -27.86 9.03 -18.54
N VAL A 91 -26.69 8.46 -18.25
CA VAL A 91 -26.20 8.10 -16.90
C VAL A 91 -26.09 9.28 -15.94
N LEU A 92 -25.84 10.50 -16.46
CA LEU A 92 -25.69 11.70 -15.65
C LEU A 92 -27.03 12.28 -15.17
N SER A 93 -28.10 12.00 -15.91
CA SER A 93 -29.47 12.44 -15.58
C SER A 93 -30.17 11.48 -14.61
N ALA A 94 -29.62 10.28 -14.44
CA ALA A 94 -30.16 9.24 -13.58
C ALA A 94 -29.93 9.55 -12.10
N THR A 95 -30.94 9.31 -11.27
CA THR A 95 -30.81 9.31 -9.82
C THR A 95 -30.65 7.88 -9.34
N PHE A 96 -29.53 7.59 -8.69
CA PHE A 96 -29.26 6.29 -8.09
C PHE A 96 -29.54 6.35 -6.59
N THR A 97 -30.53 5.59 -6.12
CA THR A 97 -30.75 5.35 -4.70
C THR A 97 -30.06 4.06 -4.31
N ILE A 98 -29.10 4.13 -3.38
CA ILE A 98 -28.44 2.96 -2.82
C ILE A 98 -29.02 2.69 -1.44
N SER A 99 -29.46 1.46 -1.18
CA SER A 99 -29.93 1.00 0.13
C SER A 99 -29.15 -0.21 0.60
N TRP A 100 -28.86 -0.29 1.90
CA TRP A 100 -28.20 -1.43 2.52
C TRP A 100 -28.64 -1.56 3.98
N GLU A 101 -28.29 -2.67 4.62
CA GLU A 101 -28.43 -2.84 6.06
C GLU A 101 -27.05 -2.97 6.69
N GLN A 102 -26.89 -2.37 7.87
CA GLN A 102 -25.70 -2.51 8.71
C GLN A 102 -26.09 -2.56 10.20
N PRO A 103 -25.31 -3.24 11.06
CA PRO A 103 -25.53 -3.21 12.49
C PRO A 103 -25.40 -1.78 13.03
N SER A 104 -26.38 -1.35 13.81
CA SER A 104 -26.36 -0.11 14.58
C SER A 104 -26.77 -0.45 16.00
N TYR A 105 -26.11 0.17 16.99
CA TYR A 105 -26.52 0.04 18.38
C TYR A 105 -27.85 0.77 18.59
N ASP A 106 -28.85 0.06 19.06
CA ASP A 106 -30.13 0.60 19.47
C ASP A 106 -30.07 0.92 20.97
N HIS A 107 -30.17 2.21 21.31
CA HIS A 107 -30.09 2.65 22.71
C HIS A 107 -31.32 2.28 23.53
N GLU A 108 -32.47 2.05 22.90
CA GLU A 108 -33.71 1.68 23.59
C GLU A 108 -33.65 0.22 24.01
N THR A 109 -33.28 -0.66 23.08
CA THR A 109 -33.22 -2.11 23.35
C THR A 109 -31.86 -2.57 23.88
N ARG A 110 -30.85 -1.68 23.90
CA ARG A 110 -29.46 -1.97 24.28
C ARG A 110 -28.82 -3.13 23.51
N GLU A 111 -29.24 -3.30 22.26
CA GLU A 111 -28.81 -4.39 21.39
C GLU A 111 -28.31 -3.83 20.06
N SER A 112 -27.35 -4.50 19.44
CA SER A 112 -26.99 -4.22 18.05
C SER A 112 -28.01 -4.86 17.13
N ARG A 113 -28.71 -4.04 16.34
CA ARG A 113 -29.72 -4.49 15.39
C ARG A 113 -29.36 -4.05 13.99
N TRP A 114 -29.80 -4.82 13.00
CA TRP A 114 -29.64 -4.44 11.61
C TRP A 114 -30.58 -3.28 11.29
N THR A 115 -30.00 -2.16 10.83
CA THR A 115 -30.74 -0.97 10.48
C THR A 115 -30.59 -0.68 9.00
N ALA A 116 -31.70 -0.38 8.34
CA ALA A 116 -31.69 0.07 6.96
C ALA A 116 -31.02 1.45 6.85
N LYS A 117 -30.15 1.59 5.87
CA LYS A 117 -29.47 2.83 5.50
C LYS A 117 -29.71 3.11 4.04
N ARG A 118 -29.67 4.39 3.68
CA ARG A 118 -29.92 4.87 2.33
C ARG A 118 -28.97 6.02 2.00
N ALA A 119 -28.51 6.02 0.76
CA ALA A 119 -27.71 7.08 0.17
C ALA A 119 -28.27 7.42 -1.22
N VAL A 120 -28.09 8.66 -1.65
CA VAL A 120 -28.46 9.12 -2.98
C VAL A 120 -27.19 9.46 -3.74
N GLY A 121 -26.88 8.63 -4.74
CA GLY A 121 -25.68 8.71 -5.54
C GLY A 121 -24.45 8.06 -4.90
N PHE A 122 -23.60 7.50 -5.74
CA PHE A 122 -22.40 6.76 -5.32
C PHE A 122 -21.34 7.61 -4.61
N THR A 123 -21.33 8.93 -4.82
CA THR A 123 -20.40 9.87 -4.16
C THR A 123 -20.67 10.05 -2.66
N SER A 124 -21.85 9.62 -2.20
CA SER A 124 -22.26 9.72 -0.78
C SER A 124 -22.04 8.42 0.01
N LEU A 125 -21.52 7.38 -0.65
CA LEU A 125 -21.17 6.13 0.01
C LEU A 125 -19.86 6.29 0.78
N SER A 126 -19.77 5.66 1.95
CA SER A 126 -18.47 5.47 2.59
C SER A 126 -17.63 4.47 1.82
N GLU A 127 -16.31 4.52 2.04
CA GLU A 127 -15.34 3.63 1.41
C GLU A 127 -15.70 2.14 1.61
N ASP A 128 -16.13 1.76 2.82
CA ASP A 128 -16.53 0.37 3.11
C ASP A 128 -17.74 -0.11 2.30
N ILE A 129 -18.75 0.74 2.11
CA ILE A 129 -19.95 0.38 1.33
C ILE A 129 -19.60 0.29 -0.15
N TYR A 130 -18.77 1.22 -0.65
CA TYR A 130 -18.28 1.17 -2.02
C TYR A 130 -17.41 -0.07 -2.27
N ALA A 131 -16.47 -0.37 -1.37
CA ALA A 131 -15.64 -1.56 -1.43
C ALA A 131 -16.51 -2.83 -1.39
N TYR A 132 -17.53 -2.89 -0.53
CA TYR A 132 -18.45 -4.02 -0.48
C TYR A 132 -19.22 -4.21 -1.81
N LEU A 133 -19.70 -3.12 -2.43
CA LEU A 133 -20.34 -3.18 -3.74
C LEU A 133 -19.39 -3.77 -4.78
N MET A 134 -18.16 -3.25 -4.85
CA MET A 134 -17.16 -3.68 -5.83
C MET A 134 -16.62 -5.09 -5.58
N GLU A 135 -16.58 -5.56 -4.34
CA GLU A 135 -16.03 -6.88 -4.01
C GLU A 135 -17.08 -8.00 -4.05
N PHE A 136 -18.33 -7.71 -3.68
CA PHE A 136 -19.33 -8.75 -3.40
C PHE A 136 -20.63 -8.62 -4.18
N ARG A 137 -20.96 -7.43 -4.69
CA ARG A 137 -22.26 -7.15 -5.32
C ARG A 137 -22.10 -6.39 -6.64
N ARG A 138 -21.11 -6.75 -7.46
CA ARG A 138 -20.82 -6.11 -8.76
C ARG A 138 -22.05 -6.12 -9.68
N GLU A 139 -22.85 -7.17 -9.59
CA GLU A 139 -24.11 -7.34 -10.32
C GLU A 139 -25.21 -6.35 -9.93
N ALA A 140 -25.09 -5.68 -8.78
CA ALA A 140 -26.03 -4.65 -8.35
C ALA A 140 -25.75 -3.29 -9.03
N ILE A 141 -24.59 -3.13 -9.69
CA ILE A 141 -24.26 -1.89 -10.40
C ILE A 141 -25.24 -1.71 -11.57
N PRO A 142 -25.92 -0.55 -11.66
CA PRO A 142 -26.88 -0.29 -12.73
C PRO A 142 -26.28 -0.49 -14.12
N SER A 143 -27.05 -1.12 -15.02
CA SER A 143 -26.64 -1.33 -16.42
C SER A 143 -26.22 -0.02 -17.10
N LEU A 144 -26.93 1.08 -16.82
CA LEU A 144 -26.62 2.41 -17.36
C LEU A 144 -25.21 2.90 -17.02
N ILE A 145 -24.63 2.46 -15.90
CA ILE A 145 -23.23 2.72 -15.57
C ILE A 145 -22.32 1.69 -16.25
N MET A 146 -22.69 0.41 -16.21
CA MET A 146 -21.94 -0.67 -16.88
C MET A 146 -21.78 -0.45 -18.39
N ASP A 147 -22.73 0.20 -19.05
CA ASP A 147 -22.66 0.56 -20.47
C ASP A 147 -21.46 1.48 -20.78
N LEU A 148 -20.93 2.21 -19.79
CA LEU A 148 -19.74 3.04 -19.95
C LEU A 148 -18.47 2.21 -20.15
N ALA A 149 -18.41 1.00 -19.60
CA ALA A 149 -17.34 0.04 -19.81
C ALA A 149 -17.90 -1.37 -19.57
N PRO A 150 -18.45 -2.00 -20.62
CA PRO A 150 -18.95 -3.36 -20.51
C PRO A 150 -17.83 -4.29 -20.02
N GLU A 151 -18.17 -5.25 -19.16
CA GLU A 151 -17.25 -6.24 -18.57
C GLU A 151 -16.27 -5.73 -17.49
N ASP A 152 -16.11 -4.42 -17.33
CA ASP A 152 -15.22 -3.83 -16.32
C ASP A 152 -15.98 -2.86 -15.40
N PRO A 153 -16.53 -3.36 -14.26
CA PRO A 153 -17.23 -2.52 -13.29
C PRO A 153 -16.37 -1.40 -12.69
N GLU A 154 -15.06 -1.62 -12.54
CA GLU A 154 -14.14 -0.66 -11.93
C GLU A 154 -13.92 0.52 -12.89
N LEU A 155 -13.68 0.22 -14.17
CA LEU A 155 -13.59 1.22 -15.22
C LEU A 155 -14.93 1.93 -15.47
N ALA A 156 -16.04 1.21 -15.41
CA ALA A 156 -17.39 1.78 -15.58
C ALA A 156 -17.68 2.82 -14.48
N MET A 157 -17.43 2.47 -13.21
CA MET A 157 -17.58 3.39 -12.09
C MET A 157 -16.61 4.57 -12.18
N HIS A 158 -15.35 4.32 -12.56
CA HIS A 158 -14.38 5.38 -12.78
C HIS A 158 -14.85 6.38 -13.86
N ARG A 159 -15.29 5.89 -15.03
CA ARG A 159 -15.86 6.71 -16.10
C ARG A 159 -17.09 7.48 -15.65
N TYR A 160 -17.95 6.87 -14.83
CA TYR A 160 -19.10 7.54 -14.24
C TYR A 160 -18.68 8.72 -13.34
N PHE A 161 -17.75 8.52 -12.40
CA PHE A 161 -17.28 9.58 -11.51
C PHE A 161 -16.57 10.70 -12.28
N VAL A 162 -15.74 10.37 -13.26
CA VAL A 162 -15.08 11.36 -14.13
C VAL A 162 -16.09 12.13 -14.98
N SER A 163 -17.11 11.46 -15.53
CA SER A 163 -18.15 12.11 -16.32
C SER A 163 -18.99 13.04 -15.46
N ARG A 164 -19.27 12.67 -14.21
CA ARG A 164 -20.00 13.49 -13.24
C ARG A 164 -19.19 14.72 -12.81
N SER A 165 -17.88 14.58 -12.55
CA SER A 165 -17.03 15.72 -12.19
C SER A 165 -16.85 16.71 -13.34
N ARG A 166 -16.73 16.21 -14.59
CA ARG A 166 -16.63 17.05 -15.80
C ARG A 166 -17.96 17.70 -16.18
N GLY A 167 -19.08 16.98 -16.02
CA GLY A 167 -20.43 17.50 -16.24
C GLY A 167 -20.87 18.54 -15.20
N PHE A 168 -20.19 18.64 -14.05
CA PHE A 168 -20.43 19.66 -13.03
C PHE A 168 -19.76 21.03 -13.31
N VAL A 169 -19.00 21.17 -14.41
CA VAL A 169 -18.33 22.43 -14.79
C VAL A 169 -19.18 23.30 -15.73
N SER A 170 -20.43 22.92 -16.03
CA SER A 170 -21.37 23.78 -16.77
C SER A 170 -22.52 24.20 -15.85
N ILE A 171 -22.44 25.46 -15.40
CA ILE A 171 -23.57 26.28 -14.93
C ILE A 171 -24.48 26.58 -16.12
#